data_AF-A0A3L6QG66-F1
#
_entry.id   AF-A0A3L6QG66-F1
#
_cell.length_a   1.000
_cell.length_b   1.000
_cell.length_c   1.000
_cell.angle_alpha   90.00
_cell.angle_beta   90.00
_cell.angle_gamma   90.00
#
_symmetry.space_group_name_H-M   'P 1'
#
loop_
_entity.id
_entity.type
_entity.pdbx_description
1 polymer ?
#
loop_
_entity_poly.entity_id
_entity_poly.type
_entity_poly.pdbx_seq_one_letter_code
_entity_poly.pdbx_strand_id
1 'polypeptide(L)'
;MDPALLDDIIRRLLEVKNLKPGKNAQLSESEIKQLCAAAKEIFLQQPNLLELEAPIKICGDVHGQYSDLLRLFDYGGYPPQANYLFLGDYVDRGKQSLETICLLLAYKVKYPENFFLLRGNHECASVNRIYGFYDECKRRFSVKLWKTFTDCFNCLPVSALIDEKILCMHGGLSPELNKLDQILNLNRPTDVPDTGLLCDLLWSDPSNEAQGWAMNDRGVSYTFGPDKVAEFLEKHDLDLICRAHQVVEDGYEFFANRQLVTIFSAPNYCGEFDNAGAMMSVDETLMCSFQILKPARKMLAGSTNNKSGFKSLRGW
;
A
#
# COMPACT_ATOMS: atom_id res chain seq x y z
N MET A 1 9.68 -16.36 14.19
CA MET A 1 9.80 -17.34 13.08
C MET A 1 11.27 -17.73 12.93
N ASP A 2 11.58 -18.97 12.55
CA ASP A 2 12.97 -19.39 12.29
C ASP A 2 13.58 -18.56 11.13
N PRO A 3 14.77 -17.94 11.30
CA PRO A 3 15.38 -17.10 10.27
C PRO A 3 15.72 -17.83 8.97
N ALA A 4 16.17 -19.10 9.04
CA ALA A 4 16.53 -19.86 7.85
C ALA A 4 15.28 -20.20 7.02
N LEU A 5 14.17 -20.54 7.67
CA LEU A 5 12.88 -20.71 7.01
C LEU A 5 12.39 -19.41 6.35
N LEU A 6 12.53 -18.26 7.03
CA LEU A 6 12.16 -16.97 6.47
C LEU A 6 12.95 -16.64 5.19
N ASP A 7 14.27 -16.85 5.23
CA ASP A 7 15.14 -16.62 4.07
C ASP A 7 14.79 -17.55 2.91
N ASP A 8 14.44 -18.80 3.19
CA ASP A 8 13.98 -19.74 2.17
C ASP A 8 12.61 -19.36 1.57
N ILE A 9 11.66 -18.85 2.38
CA ILE A 9 10.38 -18.31 1.89
C ILE A 9 10.62 -17.13 0.94
N ILE A 10 11.46 -16.17 1.34
CA ILE A 10 11.79 -15.00 0.50
C ILE A 10 12.43 -15.46 -0.81
N ARG A 11 13.41 -16.38 -0.74
CA ARG A 11 14.05 -16.96 -1.92
C ARG A 11 13.03 -17.56 -2.88
N ARG A 12 12.14 -18.43 -2.39
CA ARG A 12 11.09 -19.09 -3.21
C ARG A 12 10.12 -18.08 -3.83
N LEU A 13 9.76 -17.03 -3.10
CA LEU A 13 8.90 -15.96 -3.62
C LEU A 13 9.59 -15.18 -4.75
N LEU A 14 10.88 -14.85 -4.60
CA LEU A 14 11.64 -14.10 -5.59
C LEU A 14 12.00 -14.93 -6.84
N GLU A 15 12.22 -16.24 -6.70
CA GLU A 15 12.53 -17.13 -7.83
C GLU A 15 11.42 -17.19 -8.88
N VAL A 16 10.17 -16.89 -8.50
CA VAL A 16 9.03 -16.81 -9.42
C VAL A 16 9.28 -15.80 -10.54
N LYS A 17 10.08 -14.76 -10.29
CA LYS A 17 10.48 -13.77 -11.29
C LYS A 17 11.12 -14.39 -12.54
N ASN A 18 11.87 -15.47 -12.37
CA ASN A 18 12.57 -16.16 -13.46
C ASN A 18 11.67 -17.16 -14.21
N LEU A 19 10.43 -17.32 -13.76
CA LEU A 19 9.45 -18.20 -14.37
C LEU A 19 8.52 -17.41 -15.30
N LYS A 20 7.69 -18.13 -16.07
CA LYS A 20 6.65 -17.48 -16.87
C LYS A 20 5.71 -16.66 -15.95
N PRO A 21 5.33 -15.42 -16.33
CA PRO A 21 4.39 -14.61 -15.54
C PRO A 21 3.12 -15.39 -15.17
N GLY A 22 2.66 -15.21 -13.93
CA GLY A 22 1.50 -15.95 -13.38
C GLY A 22 1.83 -17.33 -12.79
N LYS A 23 3.10 -17.72 -12.71
CA LYS A 23 3.51 -18.89 -11.92
C LYS A 23 3.42 -18.59 -10.43
N ASN A 24 2.95 -19.56 -9.66
CA ASN A 24 2.77 -19.43 -8.22
C ASN A 24 4.02 -19.86 -7.45
N ALA A 25 4.31 -19.18 -6.35
CA ALA A 25 5.32 -19.62 -5.40
C ALA A 25 4.83 -20.87 -4.65
N GLN A 26 5.75 -21.79 -4.37
CA GLN A 26 5.44 -23.03 -3.66
C GLN A 26 5.63 -22.83 -2.16
N LEU A 27 4.63 -22.25 -1.49
CA LEU A 27 4.56 -22.13 -0.03
C LEU A 27 3.52 -23.12 0.52
N SER A 28 3.81 -23.72 1.67
CA SER A 28 2.86 -24.54 2.41
C SER A 28 1.95 -23.68 3.29
N GLU A 29 0.75 -24.20 3.60
CA GLU A 29 -0.18 -23.48 4.49
C GLU A 29 0.42 -23.24 5.90
N SER A 30 1.28 -24.13 6.39
CA SER A 30 1.96 -23.98 7.69
C SER A 30 2.94 -22.81 7.68
N GLU A 31 3.73 -22.67 6.61
CA GLU A 31 4.67 -21.56 6.43
C GLU A 31 3.95 -20.21 6.40
N ILE A 32 2.85 -20.12 5.65
CA ILE A 32 2.06 -18.88 5.55
C ILE A 32 1.46 -18.52 6.93
N LYS A 33 0.96 -19.51 7.68
CA LYS A 33 0.44 -19.26 9.04
C LYS A 33 1.52 -18.76 10.00
N GLN A 34 2.72 -19.35 9.96
CA GLN A 34 3.85 -18.89 10.78
C GLN A 34 4.26 -17.47 10.40
N LEU A 35 4.23 -17.14 9.10
CA LEU A 35 4.52 -15.80 8.61
C LEU A 35 3.50 -14.77 9.12
N CYS A 36 2.20 -15.07 9.00
CA CYS A 36 1.14 -14.20 9.52
C CYS A 36 1.27 -14.01 11.04
N ALA A 37 1.58 -15.06 11.80
CA ALA A 37 1.76 -14.97 13.25
C ALA A 37 2.93 -14.05 13.61
N ALA A 38 4.08 -14.22 12.96
CA ALA A 38 5.26 -13.38 13.20
C ALA A 38 5.03 -11.91 12.81
N ALA A 39 4.41 -11.65 11.66
CA ALA A 39 4.11 -10.29 11.24
C ALA A 39 3.10 -9.61 12.17
N LYS A 40 2.05 -10.34 12.59
CA LYS A 40 1.07 -9.88 13.56
C LYS A 40 1.71 -9.42 14.88
N GLU A 41 2.65 -10.20 15.42
CA GLU A 41 3.38 -9.82 16.63
C GLU A 41 4.12 -8.50 16.47
N ILE A 42 4.82 -8.31 15.35
CA ILE A 42 5.54 -7.06 15.05
C ILE A 42 4.57 -5.89 14.93
N PHE A 43 3.46 -6.05 14.20
CA PHE A 43 2.50 -4.97 14.05
C PHE A 43 1.89 -4.53 15.38
N LEU A 44 1.61 -5.46 16.31
CA LEU A 44 1.09 -5.15 17.64
C LEU A 44 2.12 -4.47 18.55
N GLN A 45 3.41 -4.65 18.29
CA GLN A 45 4.49 -3.98 19.03
C GLN A 45 4.75 -2.55 18.54
N GLN A 46 4.52 -2.29 17.26
CA GLN A 46 4.65 -0.94 16.67
C GLN A 46 3.35 -0.15 16.81
N PRO A 47 3.36 1.20 16.85
CA PRO A 47 2.17 2.03 17.04
C PRO A 47 1.22 2.03 15.82
N ASN A 48 -0.02 2.54 15.99
CA ASN A 48 -0.98 2.71 14.88
C ASN A 48 -0.58 3.84 13.92
N LEU A 49 0.01 4.90 14.48
CA LEU A 49 0.66 5.98 13.77
C LEU A 49 2.15 5.71 13.86
N LEU A 50 2.75 5.22 12.78
CA LEU A 50 4.18 4.98 12.71
C LEU A 50 4.93 6.31 12.64
N GLU A 51 6.02 6.45 13.38
CA GLU A 51 6.95 7.58 13.23
C GLU A 51 8.16 7.08 12.46
N LEU A 52 8.41 7.65 11.28
CA LEU A 52 9.38 7.16 10.31
C LEU A 52 10.32 8.30 9.89
N GLU A 53 11.50 7.94 9.40
CA GLU A 53 12.51 8.89 8.91
C GLU A 53 12.84 8.62 7.44
N ALA A 54 13.13 9.67 6.68
CA ALA A 54 13.72 9.57 5.37
C ALA A 54 15.20 9.12 5.45
N PRO A 55 15.77 8.49 4.40
CA PRO A 55 15.19 8.25 3.08
C PRO A 55 14.23 7.06 3.06
N ILE A 56 13.10 7.20 2.37
CA ILE A 56 12.07 6.17 2.27
C ILE A 56 11.32 6.21 0.94
N LYS A 57 10.88 5.04 0.47
CA LYS A 57 10.07 4.89 -0.73
C LYS A 57 8.63 4.54 -0.36
N ILE A 58 7.69 5.34 -0.83
CA ILE A 58 6.26 5.20 -0.56
C ILE A 58 5.56 4.62 -1.78
N CYS A 59 4.82 3.52 -1.57
CA CYS A 59 4.07 2.80 -2.60
C CYS A 59 2.59 2.77 -2.25
N GLY A 60 1.72 2.97 -3.25
CA GLY A 60 0.28 2.82 -3.11
C GLY A 60 -0.18 1.38 -3.35
N ASP A 61 -1.39 1.25 -3.89
CA ASP A 61 -2.09 -0.01 -4.13
C ASP A 61 -1.29 -0.97 -5.03
N VAL A 62 -1.35 -2.27 -4.71
CA VAL A 62 -0.70 -3.35 -5.47
C VAL A 62 -1.71 -4.37 -6.00
N HIS A 63 -2.77 -4.64 -5.22
CA HIS A 63 -3.91 -5.49 -5.61
C HIS A 63 -3.52 -6.81 -6.29
N GLY A 64 -2.63 -7.58 -5.66
CA GLY A 64 -2.24 -8.90 -6.16
C GLY A 64 -1.53 -8.90 -7.52
N GLN A 65 -1.07 -7.75 -8.04
CA GLN A 65 -0.24 -7.65 -9.25
C GLN A 65 1.22 -8.00 -8.94
N TYR A 66 1.45 -9.24 -8.51
CA TYR A 66 2.75 -9.68 -7.97
C TYR A 66 3.94 -9.44 -8.91
N SER A 67 3.77 -9.66 -10.22
CA SER A 67 4.85 -9.40 -11.19
C SER A 67 5.22 -7.91 -11.24
N ASP A 68 4.26 -7.00 -11.06
CA ASP A 68 4.52 -5.56 -11.01
C ASP A 68 5.13 -5.14 -9.68
N LEU A 69 4.77 -5.77 -8.56
CA LEU A 69 5.47 -5.59 -7.29
C LEU A 69 6.97 -5.94 -7.41
N LEU A 70 7.30 -7.04 -8.08
CA LEU A 70 8.70 -7.40 -8.32
C LEU A 70 9.42 -6.38 -9.22
N ARG A 71 8.74 -5.86 -10.25
CA ARG A 71 9.27 -4.77 -11.09
C ARG A 71 9.45 -3.47 -10.30
N LEU A 72 8.58 -3.21 -9.32
CA LEU A 72 8.71 -2.07 -8.41
C LEU A 72 10.01 -2.20 -7.60
N PHE A 73 10.27 -3.37 -7.00
CA PHE A 73 11.53 -3.61 -6.30
C PHE A 73 12.76 -3.59 -7.22
N ASP A 74 12.65 -4.02 -8.48
CA ASP A 74 13.74 -3.87 -9.45
C ASP A 74 14.13 -2.41 -9.71
N TYR A 75 13.15 -1.51 -9.70
CA TYR A 75 13.37 -0.08 -9.93
C TYR A 75 13.80 0.65 -8.66
N GLY A 76 13.18 0.31 -7.53
CA GLY A 76 13.42 0.97 -6.25
C GLY A 76 14.56 0.40 -5.41
N GLY A 77 15.04 -0.80 -5.72
CA GLY A 77 16.00 -1.54 -4.90
C GLY A 77 15.29 -2.50 -3.93
N TYR A 78 15.78 -3.73 -3.83
CA TYR A 78 15.18 -4.71 -2.92
C TYR A 78 15.53 -4.39 -1.45
N PRO A 79 14.62 -4.59 -0.48
CA PRO A 79 14.96 -4.49 0.93
C PRO A 79 16.16 -5.38 1.31
N PRO A 80 17.14 -4.88 2.08
CA PRO A 80 17.15 -3.60 2.81
C PRO A 80 17.90 -2.47 2.07
N GLN A 81 18.11 -2.56 0.75
CA GLN A 81 18.81 -1.52 -0.02
C GLN A 81 18.06 -0.19 -0.04
N ALA A 82 16.76 -0.22 0.18
CA ALA A 82 15.91 0.94 0.37
C ALA A 82 14.87 0.67 1.46
N ASN A 83 14.49 1.71 2.19
CA ASN A 83 13.38 1.66 3.13
C ASN A 83 12.06 1.82 2.39
N TYR A 84 11.02 1.12 2.84
CA TYR A 84 9.70 1.14 2.19
C TYR A 84 8.56 1.39 3.16
N LEU A 85 7.61 2.20 2.72
CA LEU A 85 6.26 2.31 3.27
C LEU A 85 5.26 1.95 2.18
N PHE A 86 4.41 0.96 2.41
CA PHE A 86 3.24 0.73 1.56
C PHE A 86 1.97 1.23 2.22
N LEU A 87 1.09 1.83 1.42
CA LEU A 87 -0.10 2.53 1.91
C LEU A 87 -1.33 1.63 2.07
N GLY A 88 -1.31 0.39 1.58
CA GLY A 88 -2.43 -0.55 1.71
C GLY A 88 -2.79 -1.23 0.39
N ASP A 89 -3.90 -1.94 0.39
CA ASP A 89 -4.51 -2.60 -0.77
C ASP A 89 -3.56 -3.55 -1.48
N TYR A 90 -3.12 -4.55 -0.73
CA TYR A 90 -2.19 -5.57 -1.17
C TYR A 90 -2.89 -6.69 -1.94
N VAL A 91 -4.12 -7.00 -1.54
CA VAL A 91 -4.90 -8.15 -2.00
C VAL A 91 -6.09 -7.73 -2.87
N ASP A 92 -6.83 -8.73 -3.33
CA ASP A 92 -7.99 -8.62 -4.23
C ASP A 92 -7.66 -8.14 -5.64
N ARG A 93 -8.65 -8.31 -6.54
CA ARG A 93 -8.68 -7.83 -7.94
C ARG A 93 -7.66 -8.49 -8.86
N GLY A 94 -6.38 -8.50 -8.49
CA GLY A 94 -5.32 -9.19 -9.22
C GLY A 94 -5.29 -10.70 -8.97
N LYS A 95 -4.33 -11.35 -9.62
CA LYS A 95 -4.30 -12.82 -9.77
C LYS A 95 -3.46 -13.55 -8.71
N GLN A 96 -2.57 -12.83 -8.02
CA GLN A 96 -1.55 -13.40 -7.14
C GLN A 96 -1.48 -12.61 -5.82
N SER A 97 -2.62 -12.46 -5.14
CA SER A 97 -2.68 -11.75 -3.87
C SER A 97 -1.89 -12.49 -2.79
N LEU A 98 -1.92 -13.83 -2.79
CA LEU A 98 -1.17 -14.64 -1.83
C LEU A 98 0.34 -14.41 -1.92
N GLU A 99 0.94 -14.44 -3.12
CA GLU A 99 2.36 -14.14 -3.30
C GLU A 99 2.69 -12.70 -2.88
N THR A 100 1.84 -11.76 -3.27
CA THR A 100 1.99 -10.33 -2.96
C THR A 100 2.08 -10.12 -1.45
N ILE A 101 1.05 -10.53 -0.71
CA ILE A 101 1.03 -10.32 0.73
C ILE A 101 2.08 -11.17 1.45
N CYS A 102 2.37 -12.40 1.01
CA CYS A 102 3.41 -13.20 1.63
C CYS A 102 4.80 -12.56 1.48
N LEU A 103 5.14 -11.97 0.33
CA LEU A 103 6.42 -11.29 0.17
C LEU A 103 6.51 -10.04 1.05
N LEU A 104 5.45 -9.24 1.10
CA LEU A 104 5.38 -8.04 1.93
C LEU A 104 5.51 -8.38 3.43
N LEU A 105 4.78 -9.38 3.91
CA LEU A 105 4.89 -9.85 5.30
C LEU A 105 6.28 -10.45 5.58
N ALA A 106 6.87 -11.18 4.63
CA ALA A 106 8.21 -11.75 4.80
C ALA A 106 9.27 -10.64 4.94
N TYR A 107 9.18 -9.57 4.14
CA TYR A 107 10.04 -8.41 4.32
C TYR A 107 9.76 -7.66 5.63
N LYS A 108 8.49 -7.56 6.06
CA LYS A 108 8.18 -6.98 7.37
C LYS A 108 8.84 -7.76 8.51
N VAL A 109 8.80 -9.08 8.47
CA VAL A 109 9.43 -9.93 9.49
C VAL A 109 10.96 -9.87 9.40
N LYS A 110 11.53 -9.79 8.19
CA LYS A 110 12.98 -9.75 7.98
C LYS A 110 13.60 -8.39 8.34
N TYR A 111 12.90 -7.30 8.05
CA TYR A 111 13.37 -5.92 8.17
C TYR A 111 12.33 -5.04 8.89
N PRO A 112 12.01 -5.31 10.17
CA PRO A 112 10.90 -4.67 10.87
C PRO A 112 11.04 -3.15 11.01
N GLU A 113 12.27 -2.63 10.96
CA GLU A 113 12.62 -1.21 11.10
C GLU A 113 12.96 -0.52 9.76
N ASN A 114 12.84 -1.22 8.62
CA ASN A 114 13.12 -0.67 7.28
C ASN A 114 11.96 -0.92 6.29
N PHE A 115 10.97 -1.73 6.68
CA PHE A 115 9.87 -2.12 5.82
C PHE A 115 8.54 -2.00 6.58
N PHE A 116 7.65 -1.15 6.08
CA PHE A 116 6.42 -0.73 6.75
C PHE A 116 5.21 -0.93 5.85
N LEU A 117 4.12 -1.40 6.44
CA LEU A 117 2.88 -1.75 5.76
C LEU A 117 1.73 -1.10 6.52
N LEU A 118 1.02 -0.18 5.89
CA LEU A 118 -0.24 0.36 6.41
C LEU A 118 -1.41 -0.55 6.03
N ARG A 119 -2.55 -0.31 6.65
CA ARG A 119 -3.80 -0.98 6.32
C ARG A 119 -4.47 -0.23 5.17
N GLY A 120 -4.88 -0.95 4.12
CA GLY A 120 -5.83 -0.46 3.12
C GLY A 120 -7.25 -0.94 3.41
N ASN A 121 -8.22 -0.46 2.64
CA ASN A 121 -9.62 -0.87 2.82
C ASN A 121 -9.86 -2.32 2.36
N HIS A 122 -8.98 -2.90 1.54
CA HIS A 122 -9.01 -4.31 1.16
C HIS A 122 -8.41 -5.26 2.22
N GLU A 123 -7.70 -4.74 3.21
CA GLU A 123 -7.24 -5.51 4.38
C GLU A 123 -8.33 -5.61 5.47
N CYS A 124 -9.58 -5.83 5.06
CA CYS A 124 -10.72 -6.13 5.94
C CYS A 124 -11.56 -7.30 5.39
N ALA A 125 -12.20 -8.04 6.29
CA ALA A 125 -12.89 -9.27 5.93
C ALA A 125 -14.09 -9.05 5.01
N SER A 126 -14.85 -7.96 5.22
CA SER A 126 -16.05 -7.67 4.43
C SER A 126 -15.73 -7.41 2.95
N VAL A 127 -14.63 -6.70 2.66
CA VAL A 127 -14.19 -6.35 1.30
C VAL A 127 -13.51 -7.55 0.63
N ASN A 128 -12.49 -8.13 1.27
CA ASN A 128 -11.71 -9.20 0.62
C ASN A 128 -12.40 -10.57 0.60
N ARG A 129 -13.60 -10.65 1.21
CA ARG A 129 -14.53 -11.77 1.02
C ARG A 129 -15.12 -11.83 -0.38
N ILE A 130 -15.27 -10.69 -1.05
CA ILE A 130 -16.02 -10.55 -2.31
C ILE A 130 -15.14 -10.13 -3.50
N TYR A 131 -14.00 -9.49 -3.27
CA TYR A 131 -13.15 -8.97 -4.36
C TYR A 131 -11.96 -9.86 -4.75
N GLY A 132 -11.88 -11.07 -4.20
CA GLY A 132 -11.09 -12.17 -4.76
C GLY A 132 -10.18 -12.92 -3.78
N PHE A 133 -9.70 -12.29 -2.72
CA PHE A 133 -8.70 -12.89 -1.84
C PHE A 133 -9.23 -14.11 -1.07
N TYR A 134 -10.46 -14.05 -0.59
CA TYR A 134 -11.12 -15.21 0.03
C TYR A 134 -11.17 -16.41 -0.93
N ASP A 135 -11.58 -16.18 -2.18
CA ASP A 135 -11.70 -17.24 -3.18
C ASP A 135 -10.31 -17.76 -3.57
N GLU A 136 -9.29 -16.90 -3.63
CA GLU A 136 -7.91 -17.31 -3.86
C GLU A 136 -7.40 -18.23 -2.74
N CYS A 137 -7.60 -17.83 -1.47
CA CYS A 137 -7.24 -18.61 -0.30
C CYS A 137 -7.98 -19.96 -0.27
N LYS A 138 -9.30 -19.96 -0.49
CA LYS A 138 -10.12 -21.17 -0.49
C LYS A 138 -9.72 -22.14 -1.60
N ARG A 139 -9.41 -21.63 -2.79
CA ARG A 139 -9.03 -22.44 -3.95
C ARG A 139 -7.64 -23.06 -3.81
N ARG A 140 -6.67 -22.33 -3.25
CA ARG A 140 -5.26 -22.76 -3.19
C ARG A 140 -4.91 -23.45 -1.88
N PHE A 141 -5.61 -23.14 -0.80
CA PHE A 141 -5.34 -23.62 0.54
C PHE A 141 -6.65 -23.92 1.27
N SER A 142 -7.08 -23.05 2.19
CA SER A 142 -8.25 -23.26 3.01
C SER A 142 -8.90 -21.94 3.44
N VAL A 143 -10.18 -22.02 3.82
CA VAL A 143 -10.89 -20.89 4.46
C VAL A 143 -10.26 -20.52 5.81
N LYS A 144 -9.63 -21.49 6.49
CA LYS A 144 -8.92 -21.24 7.76
C LYS A 144 -7.70 -20.36 7.53
N LEU A 145 -7.02 -20.49 6.39
CA LEU A 145 -5.91 -19.62 6.03
C LEU A 145 -6.39 -18.18 5.82
N TRP A 146 -7.51 -17.96 5.11
CA TRP A 146 -8.09 -16.63 4.96
C TRP A 146 -8.38 -15.96 6.31
N LYS A 147 -8.98 -16.69 7.26
CA LYS A 147 -9.20 -16.18 8.63
C LYS A 147 -7.88 -15.81 9.33
N THR A 148 -6.81 -16.56 9.09
CA THR A 148 -5.48 -16.25 9.64
C THR A 148 -4.94 -14.93 9.07
N PHE A 149 -5.17 -14.67 7.78
CA PHE A 149 -4.85 -13.37 7.20
C PHE A 149 -5.71 -12.26 7.77
N THR A 150 -7.02 -12.46 7.94
CA THR A 150 -7.90 -11.49 8.61
C THR A 150 -7.38 -11.12 10.00
N ASP A 151 -6.98 -12.11 10.80
CA ASP A 151 -6.42 -11.88 12.14
C ASP A 151 -5.11 -11.07 12.10
N CYS A 152 -4.32 -11.22 11.03
CA CYS A 152 -3.10 -10.44 10.80
C CYS A 152 -3.42 -9.01 10.33
N PHE A 153 -4.34 -8.85 9.38
CA PHE A 153 -4.76 -7.57 8.82
C PHE A 153 -5.42 -6.67 9.87
N ASN A 154 -6.17 -7.25 10.79
CA ASN A 154 -6.77 -6.53 11.92
C ASN A 154 -5.71 -5.89 12.86
N CYS A 155 -4.44 -6.26 12.72
CA CYS A 155 -3.33 -5.70 13.47
C CYS A 155 -2.48 -4.69 12.69
N LEU A 156 -2.74 -4.43 11.41
CA LEU A 156 -1.94 -3.45 10.65
C LEU A 156 -2.07 -2.03 11.23
N PRO A 157 -0.98 -1.24 11.26
CA PRO A 157 -1.05 0.18 11.54
C PRO A 157 -1.81 0.90 10.41
N VAL A 158 -2.35 2.08 10.68
CA VAL A 158 -3.30 2.74 9.76
C VAL A 158 -2.77 4.06 9.20
N SER A 159 -1.71 4.60 9.80
CA SER A 159 -1.07 5.82 9.33
C SER A 159 0.42 5.82 9.66
N ALA A 160 1.19 6.66 8.97
CA ALA A 160 2.58 6.96 9.28
C ALA A 160 2.82 8.46 9.19
N LEU A 161 3.77 8.97 9.97
CA LEU A 161 4.26 10.33 9.94
C LEU A 161 5.77 10.27 9.65
N ILE A 162 6.17 10.79 8.49
CA ILE A 162 7.58 10.82 8.07
C ILE A 162 8.18 12.18 8.41
N ASP A 163 9.25 12.17 9.20
CA ASP A 163 10.02 13.34 9.66
C ASP A 163 9.13 14.48 10.16
N GLU A 164 8.04 14.14 10.86
CA GLU A 164 7.06 15.10 11.40
C GLU A 164 6.39 16.01 10.35
N LYS A 165 6.55 15.74 9.04
CA LYS A 165 6.10 16.62 7.95
C LYS A 165 5.18 15.98 6.93
N ILE A 166 5.28 14.67 6.70
CA ILE A 166 4.45 13.97 5.70
C ILE A 166 3.55 12.96 6.41
N LEU A 167 2.23 13.20 6.39
CA LEU A 167 1.26 12.27 6.95
C LEU A 167 0.75 11.31 5.86
N CYS A 168 0.90 10.02 6.12
CA CYS A 168 0.58 8.94 5.21
C CYS A 168 -0.61 8.11 5.70
N MET A 169 -1.53 7.76 4.81
CA MET A 169 -2.64 6.82 5.05
C MET A 169 -3.15 6.25 3.74
N HIS A 170 -4.04 5.25 3.77
CA HIS A 170 -4.62 4.70 2.54
C HIS A 170 -5.69 5.63 1.95
N GLY A 171 -6.72 5.87 2.76
CA GLY A 171 -7.88 6.71 2.53
C GLY A 171 -7.50 8.18 2.55
N GLY A 172 -8.01 8.92 3.51
CA GLY A 172 -7.70 10.34 3.64
C GLY A 172 -8.17 10.87 4.98
N LEU A 173 -8.48 12.15 5.00
CA LEU A 173 -8.84 12.84 6.23
C LEU A 173 -10.21 12.37 6.76
N SER A 174 -10.40 12.52 8.07
CA SER A 174 -11.70 12.30 8.73
C SER A 174 -12.20 13.59 9.38
N PRO A 175 -13.51 13.88 9.36
CA PRO A 175 -14.08 14.96 10.17
C PRO A 175 -13.89 14.73 11.69
N GLU A 176 -13.62 13.48 12.10
CA GLU A 176 -13.35 13.12 13.49
C GLU A 176 -11.87 13.28 13.87
N LEU A 177 -10.96 13.38 12.90
CA LEU A 177 -9.53 13.53 13.12
C LEU A 177 -9.16 14.97 13.46
N ASN A 178 -9.11 15.26 14.76
CA ASN A 178 -8.77 16.57 15.29
C ASN A 178 -7.35 16.65 15.85
N LYS A 179 -6.80 15.52 16.30
CA LYS A 179 -5.45 15.35 16.84
C LYS A 179 -4.88 14.03 16.35
N LEU A 180 -3.60 14.00 15.98
CA LEU A 180 -2.91 12.78 15.54
C LEU A 180 -2.94 11.67 16.61
N ASP A 181 -2.95 12.03 17.89
CA ASP A 181 -3.11 11.09 19.02
C ASP A 181 -4.37 10.23 18.94
N GLN A 182 -5.42 10.68 18.24
CA GLN A 182 -6.62 9.86 18.05
C GLN A 182 -6.31 8.61 17.23
N ILE A 183 -5.34 8.67 16.31
CA ILE A 183 -4.87 7.52 15.53
C ILE A 183 -4.09 6.56 16.43
N LEU A 184 -3.19 7.09 17.29
CA LEU A 184 -2.43 6.29 18.24
C LEU A 184 -3.33 5.43 19.14
N ASN A 185 -4.46 6.00 19.57
CA ASN A 185 -5.41 5.37 20.50
C ASN A 185 -6.40 4.39 19.86
N LEU A 186 -6.32 4.13 18.54
CA LEU A 186 -7.14 3.10 17.91
C LEU A 186 -6.77 1.71 18.44
N ASN A 187 -7.75 0.91 18.87
CA ASN A 187 -7.47 -0.42 19.40
C ASN A 187 -7.13 -1.40 18.28
N ARG A 188 -6.15 -2.28 18.53
CA ARG A 188 -5.84 -3.44 17.66
C ARG A 188 -5.75 -4.71 18.52
N PRO A 189 -6.18 -5.88 18.00
CA PRO A 189 -6.82 -6.10 16.69
C PRO A 189 -8.22 -5.50 16.59
N THR A 190 -8.58 -4.96 15.43
CA THR A 190 -9.94 -4.47 15.14
C THR A 190 -10.35 -4.76 13.71
N ASP A 191 -11.64 -5.02 13.48
CA ASP A 191 -12.20 -4.93 12.13
C ASP A 191 -12.37 -3.46 11.73
N VAL A 192 -12.58 -3.20 10.44
CA VAL A 192 -12.89 -1.86 9.93
C VAL A 192 -14.39 -1.58 10.13
N PRO A 193 -14.78 -0.57 10.92
CA PRO A 193 -16.19 -0.21 11.07
C PRO A 193 -16.76 0.40 9.79
N ASP A 194 -18.08 0.45 9.67
CA ASP A 194 -18.76 1.07 8.53
C ASP A 194 -18.67 2.61 8.54
N THR A 195 -18.38 3.22 9.69
CA THR A 195 -18.26 4.68 9.89
C THR A 195 -17.20 5.03 10.94
N GLY A 196 -16.87 6.32 11.04
CA GLY A 196 -15.98 6.89 12.05
C GLY A 196 -14.51 6.89 11.63
N LEU A 197 -13.64 7.40 12.52
CA LEU A 197 -12.24 7.68 12.22
C LEU A 197 -11.49 6.57 11.44
N LEU A 198 -11.56 5.32 11.90
CA LEU A 198 -10.86 4.21 11.22
C LEU A 198 -11.41 3.95 9.81
N CYS A 199 -12.72 4.05 9.61
CA CYS A 199 -13.33 3.94 8.30
C CYS A 199 -12.79 5.04 7.38
N ASP A 200 -12.81 6.28 7.84
CA ASP A 200 -12.44 7.44 7.03
C ASP A 200 -10.96 7.46 6.62
N LEU A 201 -10.06 7.05 7.51
CA LEU A 201 -8.62 6.89 7.21
C LEU A 201 -8.35 5.87 6.09
N LEU A 202 -9.31 4.98 5.80
CA LEU A 202 -9.19 3.92 4.80
C LEU A 202 -10.03 4.18 3.55
N TRP A 203 -11.07 5.01 3.63
CA TRP A 203 -12.11 5.12 2.58
C TRP A 203 -12.36 6.53 2.04
N SER A 204 -11.96 7.59 2.74
CA SER A 204 -12.27 8.94 2.28
C SER A 204 -11.44 9.33 1.04
N ASP A 205 -11.96 10.26 0.24
CA ASP A 205 -11.31 10.72 -0.99
C ASP A 205 -11.24 12.26 -1.07
N PRO A 206 -10.15 12.83 -1.61
CA PRO A 206 -10.13 14.23 -1.99
C PRO A 206 -11.08 14.50 -3.17
N SER A 207 -11.75 15.64 -3.18
CA SER A 207 -12.61 16.08 -4.30
C SER A 207 -12.53 17.58 -4.52
N ASN A 208 -12.36 18.00 -5.79
CA ASN A 208 -12.41 19.42 -6.17
C ASN A 208 -13.83 19.99 -6.12
N GLU A 209 -14.85 19.13 -6.12
CA GLU A 209 -16.26 19.53 -6.10
C GLU A 209 -16.78 19.75 -4.67
N ALA A 210 -16.08 19.19 -3.68
CA ALA A 210 -16.43 19.34 -2.27
C ALA A 210 -15.92 20.68 -1.72
N GLN A 211 -16.81 21.44 -1.07
CA GLN A 211 -16.44 22.53 -0.19
C GLN A 211 -16.61 22.03 1.26
N GLY A 212 -15.50 21.82 1.97
CA GLY A 212 -15.52 21.16 3.27
C GLY A 212 -15.64 19.64 3.14
N TRP A 213 -16.69 19.05 3.72
CA TRP A 213 -16.98 17.62 3.70
C TRP A 213 -18.26 17.33 2.92
N ALA A 214 -18.25 16.28 2.10
CA ALA A 214 -19.45 15.78 1.42
C ALA A 214 -19.53 14.25 1.50
N MET A 215 -20.70 13.68 1.19
CA MET A 215 -20.85 12.22 1.15
C MET A 215 -20.06 11.65 -0.03
N ASN A 216 -19.47 10.47 0.14
CA ASN A 216 -18.72 9.80 -0.91
C ASN A 216 -19.63 8.94 -1.79
N ASP A 217 -19.47 9.01 -3.11
CA ASP A 217 -20.20 8.21 -4.10
C ASP A 217 -19.91 6.70 -3.97
N ARG A 218 -18.84 6.32 -3.26
CA ARG A 218 -18.58 4.93 -2.86
C ARG A 218 -19.64 4.38 -1.90
N GLY A 219 -20.48 5.22 -1.32
CA GLY A 219 -21.50 4.84 -0.33
C GLY A 219 -20.92 4.58 1.07
N VAL A 220 -19.67 4.97 1.32
CA VAL A 220 -18.96 4.82 2.58
C VAL A 220 -18.03 6.01 2.79
N SER A 221 -17.91 6.50 4.03
CA SER A 221 -17.09 7.66 4.39
C SER A 221 -17.48 8.95 3.62
N TYR A 222 -16.52 9.87 3.48
CA TYR A 222 -16.69 11.23 3.01
C TYR A 222 -15.74 11.56 1.85
N THR A 223 -16.08 12.58 1.09
CA THR A 223 -15.14 13.35 0.30
C THR A 223 -14.75 14.63 1.04
N PHE A 224 -13.54 15.14 0.79
CA PHE A 224 -13.04 16.38 1.39
C PHE A 224 -12.40 17.33 0.39
N GLY A 225 -12.64 18.63 0.57
CA GLY A 225 -12.16 19.68 -0.32
C GLY A 225 -10.71 20.12 -0.06
N PRO A 226 -10.13 20.93 -0.96
CA PRO A 226 -8.80 21.53 -0.77
C PRO A 226 -8.70 22.38 0.50
N ASP A 227 -9.81 22.98 0.93
CA ASP A 227 -9.89 23.76 2.16
C ASP A 227 -9.60 22.91 3.40
N LYS A 228 -10.08 21.66 3.41
CA LYS A 228 -9.82 20.73 4.52
C LYS A 228 -8.41 20.19 4.55
N VAL A 229 -7.78 20.03 3.39
CA VAL A 229 -6.35 19.71 3.31
C VAL A 229 -5.51 20.85 3.89
N ALA A 230 -5.75 22.08 3.44
CA ALA A 230 -5.00 23.24 3.92
C ALA A 230 -5.18 23.49 5.42
N GLU A 231 -6.43 23.46 5.92
CA GLU A 231 -6.75 23.61 7.35
C GLU A 231 -6.04 22.56 8.20
N PHE A 232 -6.05 21.29 7.75
CA PHE A 232 -5.45 20.20 8.50
C PHE A 232 -3.93 20.33 8.59
N LEU A 233 -3.27 20.61 7.45
CA LEU A 233 -1.82 20.77 7.41
C LEU A 233 -1.35 21.95 8.28
N GLU A 234 -2.01 23.10 8.18
CA GLU A 234 -1.69 24.28 8.99
C GLU A 234 -1.86 23.99 10.48
N LYS A 235 -2.96 23.33 10.87
CA LYS A 235 -3.24 22.98 12.27
C LYS A 235 -2.19 22.05 12.88
N HIS A 236 -1.60 21.17 12.07
CA HIS A 236 -0.68 20.12 12.54
C HIS A 236 0.79 20.39 12.18
N ASP A 237 1.11 21.55 11.61
CA ASP A 237 2.46 21.91 11.12
C ASP A 237 3.05 20.86 10.15
N LEU A 238 2.22 20.35 9.25
CA LEU A 238 2.58 19.36 8.23
C LEU A 238 2.72 20.02 6.86
N ASP A 239 3.53 19.41 5.99
CA ASP A 239 3.77 19.92 4.64
C ASP A 239 2.96 19.18 3.57
N LEU A 240 2.70 17.88 3.79
CA LEU A 240 2.11 17.00 2.77
C LEU A 240 1.26 15.89 3.38
N ILE A 241 0.12 15.61 2.75
CA ILE A 241 -0.60 14.34 2.91
C ILE A 241 -0.26 13.42 1.74
N CYS A 242 0.15 12.18 2.02
CA CYS A 242 0.44 11.17 1.02
C CYS A 242 -0.54 9.99 1.16
N ARG A 243 -1.32 9.72 0.12
CA ARG A 243 -2.39 8.72 0.16
C ARG A 243 -2.48 7.83 -1.07
N ALA A 244 -3.39 6.85 -1.11
CA ALA A 244 -3.51 5.89 -2.21
C ALA A 244 -4.97 5.72 -2.72
N HIS A 245 -5.51 4.50 -2.85
CA HIS A 245 -6.96 4.17 -2.99
C HIS A 245 -7.70 4.63 -4.29
N GLN A 246 -7.18 5.63 -5.01
CA GLN A 246 -7.71 6.10 -6.29
C GLN A 246 -6.71 5.83 -7.41
N VAL A 247 -7.21 5.20 -8.48
CA VAL A 247 -6.44 5.02 -9.72
C VAL A 247 -6.21 6.40 -10.34
N VAL A 248 -4.95 6.74 -10.59
CA VAL A 248 -4.53 8.01 -11.22
C VAL A 248 -3.65 7.71 -12.43
N GLU A 249 -3.79 8.51 -13.49
CA GLU A 249 -3.26 8.20 -14.83
C GLU A 249 -1.75 7.93 -14.84
N ASP A 250 -0.95 8.80 -14.21
CA ASP A 250 0.51 8.68 -14.16
C ASP A 250 1.03 7.85 -12.97
N GLY A 251 0.13 7.21 -12.21
CA GLY A 251 0.44 6.50 -10.98
C GLY A 251 0.68 7.42 -9.77
N TYR A 252 0.72 8.74 -9.99
CA TYR A 252 0.62 9.74 -8.93
C TYR A 252 -0.19 10.95 -9.40
N GLU A 253 -0.84 11.66 -8.48
CA GLU A 253 -1.57 12.90 -8.78
C GLU A 253 -1.52 13.84 -7.58
N PHE A 254 -1.27 15.13 -7.83
CA PHE A 254 -1.30 16.15 -6.80
C PHE A 254 -2.69 16.78 -6.68
N PHE A 255 -3.05 17.14 -5.46
CA PHE A 255 -4.27 17.84 -5.09
C PHE A 255 -3.94 19.03 -4.17
N ALA A 256 -4.87 19.99 -4.05
CA ALA A 256 -4.77 21.14 -3.16
C ALA A 256 -3.41 21.88 -3.24
N ASN A 257 -3.03 22.38 -4.43
CA ASN A 257 -1.74 23.06 -4.62
C ASN A 257 -0.51 22.23 -4.19
N ARG A 258 -0.55 20.92 -4.43
CA ARG A 258 0.50 19.93 -4.06
C ARG A 258 0.62 19.66 -2.56
N GLN A 259 -0.36 20.07 -1.77
CA GLN A 259 -0.44 19.74 -0.34
C GLN A 259 -0.94 18.31 -0.07
N LEU A 260 -1.51 17.65 -1.08
CA LEU A 260 -1.82 16.23 -1.04
C LEU A 260 -1.33 15.54 -2.31
N VAL A 261 -0.81 14.33 -2.17
CA VAL A 261 -0.48 13.44 -3.29
C VAL A 261 -1.16 12.10 -3.15
N THR A 262 -1.81 11.66 -4.21
CA THR A 262 -2.31 10.29 -4.39
C THR A 262 -1.24 9.47 -5.11
N ILE A 263 -0.92 8.28 -4.62
CA ILE A 263 0.01 7.32 -5.23
C ILE A 263 -0.74 6.02 -5.49
N PHE A 264 -0.61 5.49 -6.71
CA PHE A 264 -1.15 4.20 -7.11
C PHE A 264 -0.05 3.39 -7.77
N SER A 265 0.23 2.17 -7.29
CA SER A 265 1.43 1.41 -7.71
C SER A 265 1.14 0.22 -8.64
N ALA A 266 -0.13 -0.05 -8.96
CA ALA A 266 -0.54 -1.11 -9.87
C ALA A 266 -0.78 -0.57 -11.30
N PRO A 267 0.17 -0.73 -12.25
CA PRO A 267 -0.01 -0.27 -13.63
C PRO A 267 -1.05 -1.11 -14.37
N ASN A 268 -1.77 -0.49 -15.31
CA ASN A 268 -2.81 -1.12 -16.12
C ASN A 268 -3.79 -1.91 -15.22
N TYR A 269 -4.32 -1.22 -14.22
CA TYR A 269 -5.08 -1.80 -13.14
C TYR A 269 -6.26 -2.62 -13.67
N CYS A 270 -6.44 -3.84 -13.12
CA CYS A 270 -7.44 -4.82 -13.56
C CYS A 270 -7.39 -5.20 -15.06
N GLY A 271 -6.43 -4.69 -15.85
CA GLY A 271 -6.45 -4.79 -17.30
C GLY A 271 -7.53 -3.94 -17.98
N GLU A 272 -8.13 -3.01 -17.26
CA GLU A 272 -9.22 -2.15 -17.72
C GLU A 272 -8.80 -0.68 -17.84
N PHE A 273 -7.85 -0.26 -17.02
CA PHE A 273 -7.27 1.09 -17.04
C PHE A 273 -5.94 1.09 -17.82
N ASP A 274 -5.56 2.25 -18.38
CA ASP A 274 -4.24 2.45 -19.03
C ASP A 274 -3.27 3.24 -18.13
N ASN A 275 -3.51 3.23 -16.81
CA ASN A 275 -2.72 3.97 -15.85
C ASN A 275 -1.30 3.40 -15.72
N ALA A 276 -0.33 4.25 -15.40
CA ALA A 276 0.94 3.83 -14.85
C ALA A 276 0.82 3.51 -13.34
N GLY A 277 1.82 2.82 -12.81
CA GLY A 277 2.07 2.77 -11.37
C GLY A 277 3.17 3.77 -11.02
N ALA A 278 3.20 4.26 -9.78
CA ALA A 278 4.33 5.06 -9.29
C ALA A 278 4.77 4.63 -7.89
N MET A 279 5.98 5.05 -7.53
CA MET A 279 6.43 5.15 -6.15
C MET A 279 7.02 6.54 -5.92
N MET A 280 6.78 7.12 -4.74
CA MET A 280 7.40 8.37 -4.32
C MET A 280 8.66 8.04 -3.50
N SER A 281 9.80 8.62 -3.87
CA SER A 281 11.02 8.59 -3.06
C SER A 281 11.14 9.90 -2.32
N VAL A 282 11.25 9.83 -1.00
CA VAL A 282 11.55 10.94 -0.11
C VAL A 282 13.01 10.78 0.32
N ASP A 283 13.85 11.78 0.05
CA ASP A 283 15.24 11.77 0.51
C ASP A 283 15.42 12.46 1.87
N GLU A 284 16.64 12.44 2.41
CA GLU A 284 17.00 13.03 3.71
C GLU A 284 16.70 14.53 3.83
N THR A 285 16.45 15.23 2.71
CA THR A 285 16.07 16.65 2.68
C THR A 285 14.57 16.86 2.50
N LEU A 286 13.78 15.79 2.60
CA LEU A 286 12.35 15.73 2.30
C LEU A 286 12.00 16.09 0.84
N MET A 287 12.97 16.00 -0.07
CA MET A 287 12.68 16.19 -1.49
C MET A 287 11.95 14.96 -2.02
N CYS A 288 10.70 15.16 -2.45
CA CYS A 288 9.88 14.13 -3.06
C CYS A 288 10.15 14.00 -4.57
N SER A 289 10.43 12.79 -5.04
CA SER A 289 10.58 12.47 -6.46
C SER A 289 9.80 11.21 -6.82
N PHE A 290 9.36 11.08 -8.08
CA PHE A 290 8.50 9.97 -8.50
C PHE A 290 9.21 9.04 -9.49
N GLN A 291 9.13 7.73 -9.24
CA GLN A 291 9.56 6.70 -10.17
C GLN A 291 8.32 6.04 -10.78
N ILE A 292 8.12 6.22 -12.08
CA ILE A 292 6.90 5.79 -12.79
C ILE A 292 7.14 4.45 -13.47
N LEU A 293 6.34 3.45 -13.11
CA LEU A 293 6.26 2.14 -13.72
C LEU A 293 5.16 2.12 -14.79
N LYS A 294 5.54 2.29 -16.05
CA LYS A 294 4.58 2.17 -17.16
C LYS A 294 4.07 0.72 -17.33
N PRO A 295 2.84 0.53 -17.85
CA PRO A 295 2.35 -0.78 -18.22
C PRO A 295 3.36 -1.56 -19.05
N ALA A 296 3.55 -2.84 -18.74
CA ALA A 296 4.38 -3.69 -19.59
C ALA A 296 3.70 -3.76 -20.96
N ARG A 297 4.43 -3.38 -22.03
CA ARG A 297 3.90 -3.54 -23.39
C ARG A 297 3.51 -5.00 -23.57
N LYS A 298 2.25 -5.26 -23.96
CA LYS A 298 1.89 -6.57 -24.52
C LYS A 298 2.85 -6.80 -25.67
N MET A 299 3.71 -7.81 -25.57
CA MET A 299 4.49 -8.24 -26.73
C MET A 299 3.50 -8.73 -27.78
N LEU A 300 3.13 -7.84 -28.71
CA LEU A 300 2.63 -8.26 -30.00
C LEU A 300 3.73 -9.14 -30.58
N ALA A 301 3.40 -10.37 -30.95
CA ALA A 301 4.33 -11.28 -31.58
C ALA A 301 4.92 -10.59 -32.82
N GLY A 302 6.21 -10.21 -32.77
CA GLY A 302 6.96 -9.79 -33.95
C GLY A 302 7.46 -8.34 -34.04
N SER A 303 7.98 -7.71 -32.99
CA SER A 303 8.76 -6.47 -33.17
C SER A 303 9.95 -6.37 -32.23
N THR A 304 11.14 -6.33 -32.82
CA THR A 304 12.43 -6.13 -32.17
C THR A 304 12.74 -4.65 -31.92
N ASN A 305 13.18 -4.40 -30.69
CA ASN A 305 14.11 -3.36 -30.22
C ASN A 305 13.69 -1.88 -29.97
N ASN A 306 13.96 -1.51 -28.71
CA ASN A 306 14.79 -0.38 -28.22
C ASN A 306 14.21 0.98 -27.78
N LYS A 307 14.78 1.42 -26.64
CA LYS A 307 14.82 2.73 -25.94
C LYS A 307 13.69 3.04 -24.93
N SER A 308 13.98 2.81 -23.65
CA SER A 308 13.36 3.49 -22.52
C SER A 308 13.86 4.93 -22.43
N GLY A 309 12.94 5.89 -22.48
CA GLY A 309 13.24 7.32 -22.33
C GLY A 309 13.23 7.73 -20.86
N PHE A 310 14.31 8.38 -20.43
CA PHE A 310 14.41 9.06 -19.13
C PHE A 310 13.59 10.36 -19.17
N LYS A 311 12.72 10.57 -18.18
CA LYS A 311 12.28 11.92 -17.78
C LYS A 311 12.59 12.10 -16.30
N SER A 312 13.71 12.76 -16.03
CA SER A 312 13.93 13.44 -14.76
C SER A 312 13.30 14.82 -14.91
N LEU A 313 12.23 15.09 -14.17
CA LEU A 313 11.81 16.46 -13.92
C LEU A 313 12.54 16.90 -12.66
N ARG A 314 13.56 17.75 -12.84
CA ARG A 314 14.17 18.55 -11.77
C ARG A 314 13.54 19.95 -11.79
N GLY A 315 13.34 20.53 -10.62
CA GLY A 315 12.78 21.87 -10.37
C GLY A 315 11.31 21.76 -9.98
N TRP A 316 10.85 22.25 -8.82
CA TRP A 316 11.26 23.40 -8.01
C TRP A 316 10.87 23.15 -6.55
#